data_AF-A0A6D1AB33-F1
#
_entry.id   AF-A0A6D1AB33-F1
#
_cell.length_a   1.000
_cell.length_b   1.000
_cell.length_c   1.000
_cell.angle_alpha   90.00
_cell.angle_beta   90.00
_cell.angle_gamma   90.00
#
_symmetry.space_group_name_H-M   'P 1'
#
loop_
_entity.id
_entity.type
_entity.pdbx_description
1 polymer ?
#
loop_
_entity_poly.entity_id
_entity_poly.type
_entity_poly.pdbx_seq_one_letter_code
_entity_poly.pdbx_strand_id
1 'polypeptide(L)' 'RMTDFIGADMRDADLSGADLTGSIFLTQAQVNAANGDSNTKLPLSVRTPAHWK' A
#
# COMPACT_ATOMS: atom_id res chain seq x y z
N ARG A 1 11.14 10.43 2.22
CA ARG A 1 12.01 9.24 2.05
C ARG A 1 11.31 8.31 1.06
N MET A 2 12.02 7.72 0.11
CA MET A 2 11.48 6.80 -0.89
C MET A 2 11.70 5.36 -0.41
N THR A 3 10.70 4.50 -0.61
CA THR A 3 10.76 3.07 -0.27
C THR A 3 10.52 2.26 -1.54
N ASP A 4 11.33 1.22 -1.74
CA ASP A 4 11.22 0.28 -2.85
C ASP A 4 10.45 -0.96 -2.39
N PHE A 5 9.41 -1.34 -3.15
CA PHE A 5 8.55 -2.51 -2.89
C PHE A 5 8.70 -3.64 -3.92
N ILE A 6 9.73 -3.64 -4.77
CA ILE A 6 9.98 -4.77 -5.67
C ILE A 6 10.12 -6.06 -4.85
N GLY A 7 9.28 -7.05 -5.17
CA GLY A 7 9.33 -8.38 -4.58
C GLY A 7 8.92 -8.45 -3.10
N ALA A 8 8.45 -7.34 -2.50
CA ALA A 8 7.94 -7.35 -1.14
C ALA A 8 6.67 -8.21 -1.03
N ASP A 9 6.65 -9.14 -0.08
CA ASP A 9 5.44 -9.87 0.32
C ASP A 9 4.63 -9.02 1.29
N MET A 10 3.41 -8.68 0.89
CA MET A 10 2.53 -7.74 1.59
C MET A 10 1.27 -8.42 2.12
N ARG A 11 1.20 -9.76 2.05
CA ARG A 11 0.04 -10.51 2.54
C ARG A 11 -0.13 -10.29 4.04
N ASP A 12 -1.33 -9.85 4.41
CA ASP A 12 -1.74 -9.54 5.78
C ASP A 12 -0.93 -8.43 6.48
N ALA A 13 -0.06 -7.72 5.74
CA ALA A 13 0.68 -6.59 6.28
C ALA A 13 -0.28 -5.47 6.70
N ASP A 14 -0.05 -4.88 7.87
CA ASP A 14 -0.81 -3.72 8.34
C ASP A 14 -0.16 -2.42 7.87
N LEU A 15 -0.85 -1.72 6.98
CA LEU A 15 -0.45 -0.42 6.42
C LEU A 15 -1.32 0.73 6.96
N SER A 16 -2.14 0.50 7.99
CA SER A 16 -3.03 1.53 8.55
C SER A 16 -2.23 2.76 8.98
N GLY A 17 -2.66 3.94 8.49
CA GLY A 17 -2.00 5.21 8.73
C GLY A 17 -0.62 5.41 8.05
N ALA A 18 -0.14 4.46 7.25
CA ALA A 18 1.14 4.60 6.56
C ALA A 18 1.06 5.64 5.41
N ASP A 19 2.12 6.42 5.22
CA ASP A 19 2.28 7.30 4.06
C ASP A 19 3.19 6.66 3.01
N LEU A 20 2.57 6.11 1.98
CA LEU A 20 3.24 5.42 0.87
C LEU A 20 3.32 6.31 -0.38
N THR A 21 2.97 7.60 -0.35
CA THR A 21 2.91 8.45 -1.55
C THR A 21 4.24 8.53 -2.31
N GLY A 22 5.37 8.40 -1.63
CA GLY A 22 6.72 8.41 -2.24
C GLY A 22 7.28 7.03 -2.62
N SER A 23 6.48 5.97 -2.54
CA SER A 23 6.92 4.60 -2.82
C SER A 23 7.14 4.37 -4.31
N ILE A 24 8.14 3.54 -4.64
CA ILE A 24 8.37 3.06 -6.01
C ILE A 24 8.05 1.57 -6.11
N PHE A 25 7.56 1.16 -7.27
CA PHE A 25 7.23 -0.22 -7.61
C PHE A 25 6.17 -0.90 -6.72
N LEU A 26 5.42 -0.13 -5.92
CA LEU A 26 4.24 -0.63 -5.23
C LEU A 26 3.15 -0.96 -6.26
N THR A 27 2.70 -2.21 -6.26
CA THR A 27 1.70 -2.72 -7.20
C THR A 27 0.30 -2.80 -6.60
N GLN A 28 -0.74 -2.77 -7.44
CA GLN A 28 -2.11 -2.94 -6.97
C GLN A 28 -2.32 -4.30 -6.27
N ALA A 29 -1.68 -5.37 -6.76
CA ALA A 29 -1.81 -6.70 -6.17
C ALA A 29 -1.24 -6.75 -4.74
N GLN A 30 -0.12 -6.09 -4.49
CA GLN A 30 0.47 -5.95 -3.15
C GLN A 30 -0.47 -5.20 -2.19
N VAL A 31 -1.04 -4.08 -2.65
CA VAL A 31 -2.00 -3.29 -1.84
C VAL A 31 -3.28 -4.08 -1.57
N ASN A 32 -3.78 -4.83 -2.56
CA ASN A 32 -4.97 -5.69 -2.39
C ASN A 32 -4.75 -6.82 -1.37
N ALA A 33 -3.51 -7.30 -1.22
CA ALA A 33 -3.18 -8.37 -0.29
C ALA A 33 -2.94 -7.87 1.16
N ALA A 34 -2.80 -6.57 1.35
CA ALA A 34 -2.54 -5.94 2.63
C ALA A 34 -3.83 -5.44 3.30
N ASN A 35 -3.69 -5.09 4.57
CA ASN A 35 -4.67 -4.34 5.34
C ASN A 35 -4.28 -2.86 5.38
N GLY A 36 -5.27 -1.98 5.43
CA GLY A 36 -5.06 -0.55 5.55
C GLY A 36 -6.36 0.15 5.90
N ASP A 37 -6.29 1.47 6.02
CA ASP A 37 -7.43 2.30 6.40
C ASP A 37 -7.54 3.59 5.60
N SER A 38 -8.56 4.38 5.89
CA SER A 38 -8.77 5.71 5.27
C SER A 38 -7.61 6.70 5.49
N ASN A 39 -6.72 6.45 6.46
CA ASN A 39 -5.56 7.29 6.73
C ASN A 39 -4.31 6.85 5.97
N THR A 40 -4.29 5.63 5.40
CA THR A 40 -3.21 5.13 4.55
C THR A 40 -3.15 5.94 3.25
N LYS A 41 -2.03 6.62 3.01
CA LYS A 41 -1.81 7.39 1.77
C LYS A 41 -1.10 6.53 0.74
N LEU A 42 -1.68 6.44 -0.44
CA LEU A 42 -1.14 5.64 -1.55
C LEU A 42 -0.55 6.52 -2.66
N PRO A 43 0.40 5.99 -3.46
CA PRO A 43 0.77 6.59 -4.75
C PRO A 43 -0.44 6.69 -5.70
N LEU A 44 -0.44 7.68 -6.59
CA LEU A 44 -1.51 7.89 -7.58
C LEU A 44 -1.73 6.72 -8.55
N SER A 45 -0.73 5.83 -8.68
CA SER A 45 -0.77 4.67 -9.57
C SER A 45 -1.57 3.48 -9.02
N VAL A 46 -1.94 3.49 -7.74
CA VAL A 46 -2.69 2.41 -7.08
C VAL A 46 -3.92 2.98 -6.38
N ARG A 47 -4.96 2.17 -6.29
CA ARG A 47 -6.25 2.53 -5.69
C ARG A 47 -6.41 1.86 -4.34
N THR A 48 -7.09 2.54 -3.44
CA THR A 48 -7.51 1.99 -2.15
C THR A 48 -8.41 0.78 -2.37
N PRO A 49 -8.08 -0.41 -1.81
CA PRO A 49 -8.93 -1.58 -1.87
C PRO A 49 -10.26 -1.36 -1.13
N ALA A 50 -11.33 -1.97 -1.64
CA ALA A 50 -12.68 -1.80 -1.08
C ALA A 50 -12.84 -2.44 0.31
N HIS A 51 -11.96 -3.36 0.71
CA HIS A 51 -12.00 -4.05 2.00
C HIS A 51 -11.23 -3.33 3.12
N TRP A 52 -10.51 -2.25 2.80
CA TRP A 52 -9.83 -1.42 3.79
C TRP A 52 -10.86 -0.66 4.64
N LYS A 53 -10.52 -0.44 5.92
CA LYS A 53 -11.46 0.08 6.93
C LYS A 53 -11.45 1.59 7.10
#